data_AF-E9G2Q8-F1
#
_entry.id   AF-E9G2Q8-F1
#
_cell.length_a   1.000
_cell.length_b   1.000
_cell.length_c   1.000
_cell.angle_alpha   90.00
_cell.angle_beta   90.00
_cell.angle_gamma   90.00
#
_symmetry.space_group_name_H-M   'P 1'
#
loop_
_entity.id
_entity.type
_entity.pdbx_description
1 polymer ?
#
loop_
_entity_poly.entity_id
_entity_poly.type
_entity_poly.pdbx_seq_one_letter_code
_entity_poly.pdbx_strand_id
1 'polypeptide(L)'
;MEEGMMQVAADEDFEKLWQMVADNSWKLEYQHEDINVKTTFTDVDMWLLFDLLMDGEYRSLWDTAMVESYTLGFLNPNNDVGYYASDHS
;
A
#
# COMPACT_ATOMS: atom_id res chain seq x y z
N MET A 1 14.38 -1.81 -16.13
CA MET A 1 14.87 -1.59 -14.77
C MET A 1 16.25 -2.22 -14.68
N GLU A 2 17.25 -1.48 -14.23
CA GLU A 2 18.61 -2.01 -14.03
C GLU A 2 18.66 -2.61 -12.62
N GLU A 3 19.07 -3.87 -12.49
CA GLU A 3 19.05 -4.57 -11.20
C GLU A 3 19.94 -3.85 -10.18
N GLY A 4 19.37 -3.50 -9.02
CA GLY A 4 20.10 -2.92 -7.88
C GLY A 4 20.02 -1.39 -7.71
N MET A 5 19.33 -0.67 -8.60
CA MET A 5 19.11 0.78 -8.46
C MET A 5 17.72 1.09 -7.89
N MET A 6 17.64 1.87 -6.82
CA MET A 6 16.36 2.43 -6.33
C MET A 6 15.93 3.61 -7.20
N GLN A 7 14.66 3.67 -7.58
CA GLN A 7 14.08 4.73 -8.39
C GLN A 7 12.76 5.19 -7.78
N VAL A 8 12.47 6.49 -7.90
CA VAL A 8 11.15 7.06 -7.60
C VAL A 8 10.18 6.58 -8.67
N ALA A 9 8.96 6.19 -8.28
CA ALA A 9 7.93 5.77 -9.23
C ALA A 9 7.63 6.88 -10.24
N ALA A 10 7.65 6.54 -11.52
CA ALA A 10 7.28 7.44 -12.60
C ALA A 10 5.80 7.26 -12.99
N ASP A 11 5.25 8.19 -13.76
CA ASP A 11 3.84 8.13 -14.22
C ASP A 11 3.52 6.79 -14.90
N GLU A 12 4.46 6.23 -15.66
CA GLU A 12 4.29 4.93 -16.32
C GLU A 12 4.13 3.77 -15.33
N ASP A 13 4.66 3.87 -14.11
CA ASP A 13 4.50 2.85 -13.08
C ASP A 13 3.09 2.90 -12.47
N PHE A 14 2.53 4.10 -12.30
CA PHE A 14 1.13 4.26 -11.89
C PHE A 14 0.14 3.76 -12.95
N GLU A 15 0.43 3.99 -14.24
CA GLU A 15 -0.39 3.44 -15.34
C GLU A 15 -0.41 1.91 -15.32
N LYS A 16 0.74 1.26 -15.08
CA LYS A 16 0.81 -0.20 -14.93
C LYS A 16 0.02 -0.69 -13.74
N LEU A 17 0.10 -0.01 -12.59
CA LEU A 17 -0.69 -0.34 -11.40
C LEU A 17 -2.20 -0.26 -11.71
N TRP A 18 -2.64 0.77 -12.43
CA TRP A 18 -4.03 0.88 -12.87
C TRP A 18 -4.46 -0.27 -13.77
N GLN A 19 -3.63 -0.64 -14.75
CA GLN A 19 -3.91 -1.77 -15.63
C GLN A 19 -4.02 -3.09 -14.85
N MET A 20 -3.14 -3.30 -13.87
CA MET A 20 -3.18 -4.47 -12.99
C MET A 20 -4.50 -4.52 -12.20
N VAL A 21 -4.92 -3.42 -11.57
CA VAL A 21 -6.18 -3.37 -10.80
C VAL A 21 -7.43 -3.52 -11.69
N ALA A 22 -7.37 -3.00 -12.92
CA ALA A 22 -8.48 -3.05 -13.87
C ALA A 22 -8.63 -4.42 -14.54
N ASP A 23 -7.56 -5.21 -14.62
CA ASP A 23 -7.62 -6.57 -15.12
C ASP A 23 -8.51 -7.42 -14.19
N ASN A 24 -9.53 -8.07 -14.75
CA ASN A 24 -10.41 -8.98 -14.02
C ASN A 24 -10.00 -10.46 -14.21
N SER A 25 -8.83 -10.71 -14.82
CA SER A 25 -8.32 -12.04 -15.15
C SER A 25 -7.51 -12.69 -14.02
N TRP A 26 -7.36 -12.02 -12.87
CA TRP A 26 -6.67 -12.55 -11.69
C TRP A 26 -7.21 -13.93 -11.32
N LYS A 27 -6.37 -14.96 -11.49
CA LYS A 27 -6.65 -16.32 -11.06
C LYS A 27 -6.02 -16.55 -9.69
N LEU A 28 -6.78 -17.11 -8.77
CA LEU A 28 -6.24 -17.60 -7.51
C LEU A 28 -5.40 -18.86 -7.80
N GLU A 29 -4.07 -18.72 -7.87
CA GLU A 29 -3.18 -19.84 -8.22
C GLU A 29 -2.59 -20.57 -7.00
N TYR A 30 -2.59 -19.97 -5.81
CA TYR A 30 -2.15 -20.62 -4.56
C TYR A 30 -2.70 -19.88 -3.33
N GLN A 31 -3.04 -20.64 -2.27
CA GLN A 31 -3.60 -20.10 -1.01
C GLN A 31 -2.91 -20.74 0.20
N HIS A 32 -2.21 -19.90 0.99
CA HIS A 32 -1.87 -20.15 2.39
C HIS A 32 -1.71 -18.80 3.08
N GLU A 33 -2.59 -18.51 4.05
CA GLU A 33 -2.57 -17.31 4.91
C GLU A 33 -2.73 -15.94 4.18
N ASP A 34 -3.66 -15.90 3.21
CA ASP A 34 -4.74 -14.88 3.01
C ASP A 34 -4.33 -13.38 2.90
N ILE A 35 -4.70 -12.54 1.90
CA ILE A 35 -5.98 -12.32 1.20
C ILE A 35 -5.70 -11.43 -0.04
N ASN A 36 -6.28 -11.72 -1.21
CA ASN A 36 -6.45 -10.70 -2.26
C ASN A 36 -7.76 -9.94 -2.00
N VAL A 37 -7.69 -8.76 -1.37
CA VAL A 37 -8.88 -7.94 -1.02
C VAL A 37 -9.13 -6.88 -2.10
N LYS A 38 -10.28 -6.98 -2.77
CA LYS A 38 -10.93 -5.86 -3.43
C LYS A 38 -12.22 -5.58 -2.69
N THR A 39 -12.36 -4.40 -2.12
CA THR A 39 -13.55 -4.02 -1.36
C THR A 39 -14.14 -2.72 -1.89
N THR A 40 -15.44 -2.55 -1.71
CA THR A 40 -16.17 -1.34 -2.11
C THR A 40 -16.86 -0.76 -0.88
N PHE A 41 -16.51 0.48 -0.53
CA PHE A 41 -17.18 1.24 0.50
C PHE A 41 -18.17 2.20 -0.15
N THR A 42 -19.46 2.09 0.16
CA THR A 42 -20.51 2.94 -0.44
C THR A 42 -20.87 4.15 0.41
N ASP A 43 -20.45 4.14 1.67
CA ASP A 43 -20.79 5.09 2.73
C ASP A 43 -19.55 5.78 3.32
N VAL A 44 -18.36 5.52 2.76
CA VAL A 44 -17.10 6.16 3.13
C VAL A 44 -16.66 7.07 1.99
N ASP A 45 -16.34 8.31 2.33
CA ASP A 45 -15.79 9.27 1.38
C ASP A 45 -14.38 8.86 0.93
N MET A 46 -14.07 9.06 -0.35
CA MET A 46 -12.78 8.66 -0.93
C MET A 46 -11.60 9.38 -0.27
N TRP A 47 -11.75 10.67 0.09
CA TRP A 47 -10.71 11.43 0.75
C TRP A 47 -10.47 10.92 2.16
N LEU A 48 -11.54 10.59 2.88
CA LEU A 48 -11.42 10.00 4.21
C LEU A 48 -10.67 8.66 4.18
N LEU A 49 -10.98 7.80 3.20
CA LEU A 49 -10.26 6.54 3.02
C LEU A 49 -8.77 6.77 2.69
N PHE A 50 -8.48 7.75 1.82
CA PHE A 50 -7.11 8.12 1.50
C PHE A 50 -6.34 8.60 2.73
N ASP A 51 -6.92 9.53 3.50
CA ASP A 51 -6.30 10.06 4.72
C ASP A 51 -6.03 8.94 5.74
N LEU A 52 -6.99 8.03 5.95
CA LEU A 52 -6.83 6.88 6.85
C LEU A 52 -5.67 5.96 6.41
N LEU A 53 -5.49 5.75 5.10
CA LEU A 53 -4.41 4.93 4.57
C LEU A 53 -3.05 5.62 4.68
N MET A 54 -3.00 6.94 4.48
CA MET A 54 -1.77 7.73 4.48
C MET A 54 -1.31 8.15 5.88
N ASP A 55 -2.21 8.13 6.88
CA ASP A 55 -1.88 8.44 8.26
C ASP A 55 -1.20 7.25 8.98
N GLY A 56 0.13 7.29 8.99
CA GLY A 56 0.95 6.28 9.64
C GLY A 56 0.79 6.23 11.17
N GLU A 57 0.45 7.34 11.82
CA GLU A 57 0.24 7.37 13.27
C GLU A 57 -1.10 6.73 13.63
N TYR A 58 -2.16 7.09 12.91
CA TYR A 58 -3.49 6.51 13.09
C TYR A 58 -3.52 5.01 12.77
N ARG A 59 -2.64 4.54 11.87
CA ARG A 59 -2.50 3.11 11.55
C ARG A 59 -2.26 2.23 12.78
N SER A 60 -1.52 2.73 13.77
CA SER A 60 -1.27 2.02 15.03
C SER A 60 -2.54 1.68 15.84
N LEU A 61 -3.65 2.38 15.58
CA LEU A 61 -4.92 2.16 16.29
C LEU A 61 -5.78 1.06 15.67
N TRP A 62 -5.70 0.86 14.34
CA TRP A 62 -6.59 -0.06 13.63
C TRP A 62 -5.87 -1.27 13.03
N ASP A 63 -4.59 -1.17 12.70
CA ASP A 63 -3.77 -2.29 12.26
C ASP A 63 -3.24 -3.05 13.47
N THR A 64 -3.93 -4.13 13.84
CA THR A 64 -3.58 -4.93 15.02
C THR A 64 -2.27 -5.71 14.85
N ALA A 65 -1.76 -5.86 13.63
CA ALA A 65 -0.48 -6.51 13.37
C ALA A 65 0.70 -5.54 13.49
N MET A 66 0.45 -4.23 13.48
CA MET A 66 1.51 -3.22 13.50
C MET A 66 2.23 -3.18 14.86
N VAL A 67 3.54 -3.41 14.83
CA VAL A 67 4.44 -3.28 15.98
C VAL A 67 5.01 -1.87 16.05
N GLU A 68 5.53 -1.36 14.93
CA GLU A 68 6.17 -0.05 14.85
C GLU A 68 6.16 0.48 13.40
N SER A 69 6.05 1.80 13.24
CA SER A 69 6.14 2.47 11.95
C SER A 69 6.65 3.90 12.13
N TYR A 70 7.51 4.36 11.22
CA TYR A 70 7.95 5.76 11.17
C TYR A 70 8.57 6.12 9.82
N THR A 71 8.48 7.40 9.44
CA THR A 71 9.12 7.94 8.23
C THR A 71 10.61 8.15 8.45
N LEU A 72 11.45 7.62 7.55
CA LEU A 72 12.91 7.79 7.55
C LEU A 72 13.34 9.06 6.83
N GLY A 73 12.62 9.47 5.79
CA GLY A 73 12.90 10.70 5.05
C GLY A 73 12.05 10.85 3.80
N PHE A 74 12.07 12.04 3.22
CA PHE A 74 11.30 12.39 2.02
C PHE A 74 12.22 12.50 0.81
N LEU A 75 11.87 11.84 -0.28
CA LEU A 75 12.54 11.97 -1.58
C LEU A 75 12.00 13.19 -2.33
N ASN A 76 10.68 13.41 -2.28
CA ASN A 76 9.97 14.56 -2.81
C ASN A 76 8.59 14.69 -2.11
N PRO A 77 7.74 15.69 -2.42
CA PRO A 77 6.45 15.88 -1.73
C PRO A 77 5.50 14.68 -1.77
N ASN A 78 5.66 13.77 -2.74
CA ASN A 78 4.77 12.64 -2.98
C ASN A 78 5.45 11.29 -2.75
N ASN A 79 6.73 11.28 -2.35
CA ASN A 79 7.51 10.06 -2.19
C ASN A 79 8.39 10.17 -0.96
N ASP A 80 8.20 9.22 -0.06
CA ASP A 80 8.98 9.07 1.17
C ASP A 80 9.49 7.63 1.31
N VAL A 81 10.40 7.47 2.25
CA VAL A 81 10.92 6.17 2.68
C VAL A 81 10.51 6.00 4.14
N GLY A 82 9.86 4.89 4.45
CA GLY A 82 9.40 4.56 5.80
C GLY A 82 9.87 3.20 6.28
N TYR A 83 9.79 2.99 7.58
CA TYR A 83 9.96 1.70 8.25
C TYR A 83 8.60 1.20 8.72
N TYR A 84 8.34 -0.10 8.60
CA TYR A 84 7.17 -0.78 9.14
C TYR A 84 7.56 -2.17 9.64
N ALA A 85 7.13 -2.51 10.85
CA ALA A 85 7.26 -3.83 11.46
C ALA A 85 5.89 -4.38 11.83
N SER A 86 5.64 -5.65 11.49
CA SER A 86 4.45 -6.39 11.92
C SER A 86 4.82 -7.65 12.69
N ASP A 87 3.91 -8.08 13.57
CA ASP A 87 3.97 -9.38 14.25
C ASP A 87 2.80 -10.26 13.76
N HIS A 88 3.13 -11.49 13.43
CA HIS A 88 2.20 -12.54 13.01
C HIS A 88 2.41 -13.74 13.94
N SER A 89 1.96 -13.58 15.19
CA SER A 89 2.02 -14.60 16.24
C SER A 89 0.94 -15.65 16.10
#